data_AF-A0A958EBX7-F1
#
_entry.id   AF-A0A958EBX7-F1
#
_cell.length_a   1.000
_cell.length_b   1.000
_cell.length_c   1.000
_cell.angle_alpha   90.00
_cell.angle_beta   90.00
_cell.angle_gamma   90.00
#
_symmetry.space_group_name_H-M   'P 1'
#
loop_
_entity.id
_entity.type
_entity.pdbx_description
1 polymer ?
#
loop_
_entity_poly.entity_id
_entity_poly.type
_entity_poly.pdbx_seq_one_letter_code
_entity_poly.pdbx_strand_id
1 'polypeptide(L)' 'MNGKYAPVLLMCLTLGLAPFFPEPHIWGKLRWIAGGAVGMTLIDWGDALMHSAPWLLLIGMAAKDGYARLSAGK' A
#
# COMPACT_ATOMS: atom_id res chain seq x y z
N MET A 1 20.16 4.07 -4.49
CA MET A 1 18.90 4.23 -3.72
C MET A 1 19.22 4.02 -2.25
N ASN A 2 18.82 4.93 -1.35
CA ASN A 2 19.03 4.73 0.08
C ASN A 2 18.36 3.41 0.51
N GLY A 3 19.09 2.54 1.20
CA GLY A 3 18.61 1.21 1.61
C GLY A 3 17.32 1.23 2.45
N LYS A 4 16.94 2.40 2.98
CA LYS A 4 15.71 2.62 3.76
C LYS A 4 14.41 2.23 3.06
N TYR A 5 14.35 2.24 1.72
CA TYR A 5 13.14 1.85 0.97
C TYR A 5 13.01 0.34 0.79
N ALA A 6 14.12 -0.40 0.82
CA ALA A 6 14.14 -1.83 0.57
C ALA A 6 13.18 -2.63 1.47
N PRO A 7 13.15 -2.45 2.81
CA PRO A 7 12.22 -3.21 3.64
C PRO A 7 10.75 -2.91 3.33
N VAL A 8 10.42 -1.65 3.01
CA VAL A 8 9.04 -1.26 2.68
C VAL A 8 8.63 -1.79 1.31
N LEU A 9 9.54 -1.76 0.33
CA LEU A 9 9.33 -2.39 -0.96
C LEU A 9 9.11 -3.90 -0.83
N LEU A 10 9.91 -4.59 0.00
CA LEU A 10 9.70 -6.01 0.29
C LEU A 10 8.33 -6.26 0.92
N MET A 11 7.90 -5.43 1.88
CA MET A 11 6.56 -5.54 2.46
C MET A 11 5.45 -5.27 1.43
N CYS A 12 5.60 -4.31 0.51
CA CYS A 12 4.64 -4.08 -0.57
C CYS A 12 4.52 -5.32 -1.46
N LEU A 13 5.66 -5.86 -1.90
CA LEU A 13 5.74 -7.00 -2.81
C LEU A 13 5.38 -8.34 -2.14
N THR A 14 5.30 -8.39 -0.81
CA THR A 14 4.92 -9.58 -0.04
C THR A 14 3.56 -9.38 0.63
N LEU A 15 3.53 -8.85 1.85
CA LEU A 15 2.31 -8.59 2.60
C LEU A 15 1.30 -7.76 1.81
N GLY A 16 1.74 -6.71 1.12
CA GLY A 16 0.84 -5.81 0.39
C GLY A 16 0.14 -6.43 -0.83
N LEU A 17 0.70 -7.50 -1.39
CA LEU A 17 0.13 -8.23 -2.55
C LEU A 17 -0.43 -9.60 -2.18
N ALA A 18 -0.09 -10.14 -1.01
CA ALA A 18 -0.55 -11.46 -0.60
C ALA A 18 -2.08 -11.48 -0.41
N PRO A 19 -2.72 -12.64 -0.61
CA PRO A 19 -2.26 -13.79 -1.37
C PRO A 19 -2.18 -13.44 -2.87
N PHE A 20 -1.24 -14.04 -3.61
CA PHE A 20 -1.00 -13.65 -5.00
C PHE A 20 -1.93 -14.32 -6.01
N PHE A 21 -2.56 -15.44 -5.63
CA PHE A 21 -3.40 -16.25 -6.50
C PHE A 21 -4.78 -16.47 -5.83
N PRO A 22 -5.90 -16.43 -6.58
CA PRO A 22 -5.98 -16.11 -8.02
C PRO A 22 -5.68 -14.64 -8.33
N GLU A 23 -5.76 -13.76 -7.33
CA GLU A 23 -5.36 -12.36 -7.42
C GLU A 23 -4.98 -11.79 -6.03
N PRO A 24 -4.18 -10.71 -5.97
CA PRO A 24 -3.92 -9.98 -4.74
C PRO A 24 -5.16 -9.55 -3.97
N HIS A 25 -5.21 -9.78 -2.65
CA HIS A 25 -6.32 -9.31 -1.81
C HIS A 25 -6.57 -7.81 -1.98
N ILE A 26 -5.51 -7.00 -1.99
CA ILE A 26 -5.64 -5.55 -2.18
C ILE A 26 -6.41 -5.20 -3.47
N TRP A 27 -6.21 -5.96 -4.55
CA TRP A 27 -6.91 -5.72 -5.81
C TRP A 27 -8.40 -6.05 -5.71
N GLY A 28 -8.74 -7.20 -5.11
CA GLY A 28 -10.11 -7.58 -4.83
C GLY A 28 -10.82 -6.55 -3.94
N LYS A 29 -10.17 -6.13 -2.85
CA LYS A 29 -10.72 -5.12 -1.92
C LYS A 29 -10.93 -3.76 -2.59
N LEU A 30 -9.97 -3.27 -3.38
CA LEU A 30 -10.12 -2.00 -4.10
C LEU A 30 -11.32 -2.02 -5.06
N ARG A 31 -11.53 -3.13 -5.80
CA ARG A 31 -12.70 -3.29 -6.68
C ARG A 31 -14.01 -3.37 -5.89
N TRP A 32 -14.01 -4.09 -4.77
CA TRP A 32 -15.19 -4.19 -3.91
C TRP A 32 -15.58 -2.83 -3.32
N ILE A 33 -14.59 -2.06 -2.84
CA ILE A 33 -14.78 -0.70 -2.33
C ILE A 33 -15.29 0.22 -3.44
N ALA A 34 -14.70 0.17 -4.64
CA ALA A 34 -15.15 0.94 -5.80
C ALA A 34 -16.60 0.60 -6.21
N GLY A 35 -17.04 -0.64 -5.97
CA GLY A 35 -18.42 -1.10 -6.15
C GLY A 35 -19.38 -0.75 -5.00
N GLY A 36 -18.96 0.08 -4.04
CA GLY A 36 -19.80 0.55 -2.93
C GLY A 36 -19.69 -0.26 -1.64
N ALA A 37 -18.72 -1.17 -1.53
CA ALA A 37 -18.45 -1.95 -0.31
C ALA A 37 -19.67 -2.71 0.25
N VAL A 38 -20.64 -3.04 -0.60
CA VAL A 38 -21.89 -3.70 -0.19
C VAL A 38 -21.54 -5.05 0.46
N GLY A 39 -21.95 -5.23 1.72
CA GLY A 39 -21.71 -6.45 2.48
C GLY A 39 -20.31 -6.60 3.08
N MET A 40 -19.42 -5.60 2.99
CA MET A 40 -18.12 -5.66 3.67
C MET A 40 -18.30 -5.64 5.19
N THR A 41 -17.63 -6.59 5.85
CA THR A 41 -17.58 -6.68 7.31
C THR A 41 -16.32 -6.01 7.86
N LEU A 42 -16.22 -5.86 9.18
CA LEU A 42 -15.04 -5.26 9.81
C LEU A 42 -13.74 -6.00 9.46
N ILE A 43 -13.78 -7.34 9.31
CA ILE A 43 -12.59 -8.10 8.93
C ILE A 43 -12.16 -7.80 7.49
N ASP A 44 -13.10 -7.51 6.58
CA ASP A 44 -12.79 -7.11 5.21
C ASP A 44 -12.11 -5.75 5.14
N TRP A 45 -12.56 -4.81 5.97
CA TRP A 45 -11.92 -3.50 6.13
C TRP A 45 -10.53 -3.63 6.75
N GLY A 46 -10.38 -4.49 7.75
CA GLY A 46 -9.08 -4.81 8.36
C GLY A 46 -8.10 -5.38 7.34
N ASP A 47 -8.54 -6.34 6.52
CA ASP A 47 -7.76 -6.92 5.43
C ASP A 47 -7.35 -5.86 4.40
N ALA A 48 -8.30 -5.03 3.93
CA ALA A 48 -8.01 -3.93 3.00
C ALA A 48 -6.96 -2.95 3.56
N LEU A 49 -7.10 -2.56 4.84
CA LEU A 49 -6.15 -1.66 5.51
C LEU A 49 -4.77 -2.31 5.66
N MET A 50 -4.71 -3.55 6.12
CA MET A 50 -3.46 -4.29 6.33
C MET A 50 -2.66 -4.42 5.03
N HIS A 51 -3.33 -4.81 3.94
CA HIS A 51 -2.67 -4.94 2.64
C HIS A 51 -2.30 -3.58 2.02
N SER A 52 -3.05 -2.51 2.31
CA SER A 52 -2.75 -1.16 1.83
C SER A 52 -1.66 -0.44 2.62
N ALA A 53 -1.47 -0.78 3.90
CA ALA A 53 -0.53 -0.12 4.80
C ALA A 53 0.92 0.02 4.25
N PRO A 54 1.56 -1.04 3.71
CA PRO A 54 2.92 -0.91 3.19
C PRO A 54 3.00 0.05 1.97
N TRP A 55 1.96 0.10 1.13
CA TRP A 55 1.89 1.01 -0.02
C TRP A 55 1.78 2.46 0.41
N LEU A 56 0.92 2.75 1.39
CA LEU A 56 0.76 4.10 1.94
C LEU A 56 2.07 4.58 2.59
N LEU A 57 2.76 3.70 3.30
CA LEU A 57 4.08 4.00 3.87
C LEU A 57 5.10 4.30 2.77
N LEU A 58 5.16 3.48 1.71
CA LEU A 58 6.07 3.69 0.58
C LEU A 58 5.83 5.05 -0.09
N ILE A 59 4.57 5.37 -0.38
CA ILE A 59 4.16 6.63 -0.99
C ILE A 59 4.54 7.82 -0.09
N GLY A 60 4.24 7.73 1.21
CA GLY A 60 4.57 8.78 2.18
C GLY A 60 6.08 9.03 2.29
N MET A 61 6.89 7.97 2.30
CA MET A 61 8.35 8.07 2.30
C MET A 61 8.86 8.76 1.03
N ALA A 62 8.38 8.32 -0.13
CA ALA A 62 8.78 8.87 -1.42
C ALA A 62 8.38 10.35 -1.55
N ALA A 63 7.16 10.71 -1.13
CA ALA A 63 6.67 12.08 -1.13
C ALA A 63 7.50 12.98 -0.22
N LYS A 64 7.79 12.54 1.02
CA LYS A 64 8.63 13.29 1.97
C LYS A 64 10.03 13.55 1.43
N ASP A 65 10.68 12.50 0.92
CA ASP A 65 12.03 12.64 0.35
C ASP A 65 12.02 13.50 -0.92
N GLY A 66 11.00 13.35 -1.77
CA GLY A 66 10.82 14.16 -2.97
C GLY A 66 10.68 15.64 -2.62
N TYR A 67 9.81 15.95 -1.65
CA TYR A 67 9.61 17.32 -1.15
C TYR A 67 10.92 17.91 -0.58
N ALA A 68 11.65 17.14 0.24
CA ALA A 68 12.91 17.60 0.82
C ALA A 68 13.96 17.92 -0.26
N ARG A 69 14.06 17.09 -1.31
CA ARG A 69 14.97 17.32 -2.45
C ARG A 69 14.60 18.57 -3.25
N LEU A 70 13.31 18.75 -3.53
CA LEU A 70 12.81 19.94 -4.22
C LEU A 70 12.99 21.22 -3.39
N SER A 71 12.97 21.09 -2.07
CA SER A 71 13.15 22.23 -1.15
C SER A 71 14.62 22.59 -0.92
N ALA A 72 15.54 21.62 -0.99
CA ALA A 72 16.98 21.82 -0.80
C ALA A 72 17.71 22.32 -2.06
N GLY A 73 17.07 22.25 -3.23
CA GLY A 73 17.55 22.84 -4.48
C GLY A 73 17.08 24.28 -4.72
N LYS A 74 16.32 24.85 -3.78
CA LYS A 74 16.14 26.30 -3.63
C LYS A 74 17.22 26.81 -2.68
#